data_AF-A0A7J9W2T3-F1
#
_entry.id   AF-A0A7J9W2T3-F1
#
_cell.length_a   1.000
_cell.length_b   1.000
_cell.length_c   1.000
_cell.angle_alpha   90.00
_cell.angle_beta   90.00
_cell.angle_gamma   90.00
#
_symmetry.space_group_name_H-M   'P 1'
#
loop_
_entity.id
_entity.type
_entity.pdbx_description
1 polymer ?
#
loop_
_entity_poly.entity_id
_entity_poly.type
_entity_poly.pdbx_seq_one_letter_code
_entity_poly.pdbx_strand_id
1 'polypeptide(L)'
;MIAATIAPQFTQAAERRAARGQVRERLAEVEALRWEDESYLDFRKAVAALEAAAIIARVPRAAVRSYLKTAEAARQTSETYPEGPDGEPITLLADEELADRVQDELERVSQVLWHPMLGRLAQRSGLAGRAARRRIGN
;
A
#
# COMPACT_ATOMS: atom_id res chain seq x y z
N MET A 1 -38.02 14.18 -16.46
CA MET A 1 -36.56 14.27 -16.68
C MET A 1 -35.82 13.77 -15.43
N ILE A 2 -35.58 12.47 -15.31
CA ILE A 2 -34.84 11.87 -14.17
C ILE A 2 -33.60 11.10 -14.69
N ALA A 3 -33.60 10.65 -15.95
CA ALA A 3 -32.48 9.93 -16.55
C ALA A 3 -31.18 10.75 -16.68
N ALA A 4 -31.26 12.09 -16.78
CA ALA A 4 -30.11 12.95 -17.01
C ALA A 4 -29.22 13.17 -15.77
N THR A 5 -29.76 13.00 -14.55
CA THR A 5 -29.00 13.19 -13.30
C THR A 5 -28.34 11.92 -12.79
N ILE A 6 -28.74 10.76 -13.31
CA ILE A 6 -28.26 9.44 -12.87
C ILE A 6 -26.95 9.07 -13.56
N ALA A 7 -26.79 9.39 -14.85
CA ALA A 7 -25.61 9.06 -15.64
C ALA A 7 -24.27 9.54 -15.02
N PRO A 8 -24.14 10.77 -14.48
CA PRO A 8 -22.90 11.22 -13.84
C PRO A 8 -22.52 10.40 -12.60
N GLN A 9 -23.49 9.89 -11.84
CA GLN A 9 -23.23 9.16 -10.60
C GLN A 9 -22.65 7.76 -10.88
N PHE A 10 -23.13 7.10 -11.93
CA PHE A 10 -22.62 5.79 -12.34
C PHE A 10 -21.23 5.86 -12.95
N THR A 11 -20.97 6.86 -13.80
CA THR A 11 -19.64 7.10 -14.39
C THR A 11 -18.62 7.36 -13.28
N GLN A 12 -18.94 8.23 -12.32
CA GLN A 12 -18.06 8.50 -11.18
C GLN A 12 -17.85 7.27 -10.28
N ALA A 13 -18.84 6.38 -10.15
CA ALA A 13 -18.68 5.15 -9.38
C ALA A 13 -17.77 4.14 -10.08
N ALA A 14 -17.89 4.01 -11.40
CA ALA A 14 -17.01 3.17 -12.22
C ALA A 14 -15.56 3.69 -12.19
N GLU A 15 -15.36 5.00 -12.38
CA GLU A 15 -14.05 5.66 -12.29
C GLU A 15 -13.38 5.42 -10.94
N ARG A 16 -14.14 5.53 -9.83
CA ARG A 16 -13.60 5.23 -8.49
C ARG A 16 -13.15 3.79 -8.33
N ARG A 17 -13.87 2.81 -8.91
CA ARG A 17 -13.46 1.40 -8.87
C ARG A 17 -12.24 1.17 -9.74
N ALA A 18 -12.18 1.77 -10.93
CA ALA A 18 -11.03 1.68 -11.82
C ALA A 18 -9.76 2.25 -11.16
N ALA A 19 -9.85 3.43 -10.54
CA ALA A 19 -8.73 4.02 -9.81
C ALA A 19 -8.23 3.14 -8.66
N ARG A 20 -9.13 2.47 -7.93
CA ARG A 20 -8.75 1.48 -6.91
C ARG A 20 -8.10 0.24 -7.52
N GLY A 21 -8.61 -0.23 -8.65
CA GLY A 21 -8.00 -1.31 -9.42
C GLY A 21 -6.55 -1.00 -9.77
N GLN A 22 -6.28 0.22 -10.27
CA GLN A 22 -4.91 0.68 -10.55
C GLN A 22 -4.03 0.67 -9.31
N VAL A 23 -4.50 1.11 -8.14
CA VAL A 23 -3.71 1.02 -6.90
C VAL A 23 -3.35 -0.43 -6.57
N ARG A 24 -4.29 -1.37 -6.73
CA ARG A 24 -4.02 -2.80 -6.47
C ARG A 24 -2.99 -3.36 -7.44
N GLU A 25 -3.07 -2.99 -8.71
CA GLU A 25 -2.07 -3.36 -9.73
C GLU A 25 -0.69 -2.84 -9.35
N ARG A 26 -0.56 -1.55 -8.99
CA ARG A 26 0.71 -0.98 -8.54
C ARG A 26 1.22 -1.57 -7.23
N LEU A 27 0.32 -2.00 -6.35
CA LEU A 27 0.70 -2.69 -5.12
C LEU A 27 1.36 -4.04 -5.44
N ALA A 28 0.77 -4.80 -6.36
CA ALA A 28 1.33 -6.08 -6.82
C ALA A 28 2.68 -5.89 -7.54
N GLU A 29 2.84 -4.84 -8.34
CA GLU A 29 4.13 -4.50 -8.96
C GLU A 29 5.23 -4.24 -7.91
N VAL A 30 4.91 -3.50 -6.84
CA VAL A 30 5.86 -3.24 -5.75
C VAL A 30 6.23 -4.54 -5.03
N GLU A 31 5.27 -5.41 -4.75
CA GLU A 31 5.54 -6.71 -4.11
C GLU A 31 6.41 -7.62 -4.98
N ALA A 32 6.16 -7.66 -6.29
CA ALA A 32 6.99 -8.43 -7.21
C ALA A 32 8.45 -7.94 -7.22
N LEU A 33 8.65 -6.62 -7.15
CA LEU A 33 9.97 -5.98 -7.20
C LEU A 33 10.60 -5.76 -5.81
N ARG A 34 9.98 -6.26 -4.74
CA ARG A 34 10.45 -6.02 -3.36
C ARG A 34 11.72 -6.80 -3.03
N TRP A 35 12.03 -7.86 -3.75
CA TRP A 35 13.13 -8.76 -3.45
C TRP A 35 14.49 -8.18 -3.87
N GLU A 36 15.56 -8.54 -3.15
CA GLU A 36 16.92 -8.01 -3.38
C GLU A 36 17.41 -8.21 -4.83
N ASP A 37 17.17 -9.40 -5.39
CA ASP A 37 17.58 -9.84 -6.72
C ASP A 37 16.94 -9.05 -7.86
N GLU A 38 15.85 -8.34 -7.58
CA GLU A 38 15.18 -7.48 -8.54
C GLU A 38 15.90 -6.12 -8.70
N SER A 39 15.63 -5.40 -9.79
CA SER A 39 16.24 -4.08 -10.03
C SER A 39 15.75 -3.03 -9.02
N TYR A 40 16.67 -2.46 -8.22
CA TYR A 40 16.34 -1.39 -7.28
C TYR A 40 15.74 -0.15 -7.98
N LEU A 41 16.22 0.18 -9.19
CA LEU A 41 15.68 1.28 -9.96
C LEU A 41 14.21 1.04 -10.33
N ASP A 42 13.86 -0.19 -10.70
CA ASP A 42 12.50 -0.54 -11.08
C ASP A 42 11.59 -0.64 -9.86
N PHE A 43 12.10 -1.14 -8.73
CA PHE A 43 11.42 -1.04 -7.44
C PHE A 43 11.07 0.43 -7.11
N ARG A 44 12.03 1.36 -7.21
CA ARG A 44 11.79 2.79 -6.95
C ARG A 44 10.76 3.40 -7.92
N LYS A 45 10.75 2.99 -9.19
CA LYS A 45 9.72 3.41 -10.15
C LYS A 45 8.33 2.88 -9.75
N ALA A 46 8.24 1.60 -9.37
CA ALA A 46 6.99 0.99 -8.92
C ALA A 46 6.45 1.66 -7.65
N VAL A 47 7.33 1.99 -6.70
CA VAL A 47 6.98 2.78 -5.50
C VAL A 47 6.38 4.13 -5.88
N ALA A 48 7.03 4.89 -6.77
CA ALA A 48 6.52 6.18 -7.24
C ALA A 48 5.16 6.04 -7.97
N ALA A 49 5.00 5.00 -8.78
CA ALA A 49 3.75 4.71 -9.49
C ALA A 49 2.61 4.37 -8.51
N LEU A 50 2.89 3.59 -7.46
CA LEU A 50 1.93 3.28 -6.39
C LEU A 50 1.51 4.55 -5.63
N GLU A 51 2.46 5.43 -5.27
CA GLU A 51 2.14 6.69 -4.61
C GLU A 51 1.23 7.57 -5.49
N ALA A 52 1.53 7.68 -6.78
CA ALA A 52 0.71 8.43 -7.73
C ALA A 52 -0.71 7.85 -7.85
N ALA A 53 -0.84 6.54 -8.03
CA ALA A 53 -2.13 5.86 -8.11
C ALA A 53 -2.94 6.05 -6.81
N ALA A 54 -2.29 5.95 -5.64
CA ALA A 54 -2.93 6.14 -4.34
C ALA A 54 -3.48 7.57 -4.16
N ILE A 55 -2.77 8.59 -4.66
CA ILE A 55 -3.23 9.98 -4.65
C ILE A 55 -4.50 10.13 -5.51
N ILE A 56 -4.49 9.59 -6.72
CA ILE A 56 -5.63 9.64 -7.66
C ILE A 56 -6.85 8.94 -7.04
N ALA A 57 -6.66 7.76 -6.45
CA ALA A 57 -7.71 6.99 -5.79
C ALA A 57 -8.13 7.53 -4.41
N ARG A 58 -7.48 8.59 -3.92
CA ARG A 58 -7.68 9.19 -2.58
C ARG A 58 -7.52 8.19 -1.43
N VAL A 59 -6.58 7.27 -1.57
CA VAL A 59 -6.21 6.33 -0.50
C VAL A 59 -5.49 7.13 0.60
N PRO A 60 -5.77 6.88 1.89
CA PRO A 60 -5.05 7.48 3.01
C PRO A 60 -3.53 7.31 2.88
N ARG A 61 -2.83 8.43 2.69
CA ARG A 61 -1.36 8.46 2.52
C ARG A 61 -0.60 7.76 3.65
N ALA A 62 -1.14 7.81 4.88
CA ALA A 62 -0.52 7.16 6.02
C ALA A 62 -0.45 5.63 5.87
N ALA A 63 -1.49 4.99 5.32
CA ALA A 63 -1.48 3.54 5.11
C ALA A 63 -0.46 3.15 4.04
N VAL A 64 -0.48 3.84 2.89
CA VAL A 64 0.45 3.59 1.79
C VAL A 64 1.90 3.83 2.20
N ARG A 65 2.20 4.91 2.93
CA ARG A 65 3.56 5.18 3.44
C ARG A 65 4.04 4.15 4.46
N SER A 66 3.14 3.67 5.32
CA SER A 66 3.49 2.63 6.31
C SER A 66 3.91 1.36 5.59
N TYR A 67 3.09 0.89 4.64
CA TYR A 67 3.43 -0.22 3.76
C TYR A 67 4.75 0.00 3.01
N LEU A 68 4.92 1.14 2.32
CA LEU A 68 6.13 1.41 1.53
C LEU A 68 7.41 1.38 2.37
N LYS A 69 7.35 1.91 3.59
CA LYS A 69 8.47 1.85 4.53
C LYS A 69 8.81 0.41 4.91
N THR A 70 7.80 -0.40 5.19
CA THR A 70 7.98 -1.83 5.53
C THR A 70 8.50 -2.61 4.32
N ALA A 71 7.98 -2.34 3.11
CA ALA A 71 8.44 -2.98 1.87
C ALA A 71 9.91 -2.65 1.56
N GLU A 72 10.32 -1.39 1.74
CA GLU A 72 11.72 -0.97 1.54
C GLU A 72 12.65 -1.58 2.61
N ALA A 73 12.21 -1.68 3.86
CA ALA A 73 12.97 -2.40 4.90
C ALA A 73 13.11 -3.89 4.54
N ALA A 74 12.02 -4.54 4.14
CA ALA A 74 12.03 -5.94 3.75
C ALA A 74 12.99 -6.22 2.58
N ARG A 75 13.03 -5.32 1.59
CA ARG A 75 14.01 -5.40 0.50
C ARG A 75 15.46 -5.32 0.98
N GLN A 76 15.74 -4.42 1.93
CA GLN A 76 17.09 -4.21 2.45
C GLN A 76 17.59 -5.38 3.31
N THR A 77 16.67 -6.20 3.82
CA THR A 77 16.96 -7.35 4.68
C THR A 77 16.75 -8.69 3.96
N SER A 78 16.20 -8.69 2.74
CA SER A 78 16.12 -9.91 1.96
C SER A 78 17.50 -10.27 1.44
N GLU A 79 17.78 -11.57 1.43
CA GLU A 79 19.07 -12.11 1.01
C GLU A 79 18.85 -13.18 -0.04
N THR A 80 19.71 -13.16 -1.06
CA THR A 80 19.74 -14.17 -2.12
C THR A 80 20.75 -15.27 -1.78
N TYR A 81 20.28 -16.52 -1.72
CA TYR A 81 21.11 -17.70 -1.49
C TYR A 81 21.36 -18.41 -2.84
N PRO A 82 22.62 -18.77 -3.16
CA PRO A 82 22.98 -19.35 -4.46
C PRO A 82 22.51 -20.80 -4.63
N GLU A 83 22.32 -21.54 -3.54
CA GLU A 83 21.87 -22.93 -3.56
C GLU A 83 20.61 -23.06 -2.70
N GLY A 84 19.44 -22.95 -3.34
CA GLY A 84 18.15 -23.23 -2.73
C GLY A 84 17.87 -24.74 -2.62
N PRO A 85 16.73 -25.13 -2.02
CA PRO A 85 16.35 -26.53 -1.80
C PRO A 85 16.30 -27.39 -3.08
N ASP A 86 15.99 -26.75 -4.21
CA ASP A 86 15.87 -27.40 -5.53
C ASP A 86 17.12 -27.21 -6.41
N GLY A 87 18.20 -26.63 -5.85
CA GLY A 87 19.43 -26.31 -6.60
C GLY A 87 19.37 -25.00 -7.41
N GLU A 88 18.25 -24.29 -7.38
CA GLU A 88 18.08 -22.95 -7.96
C GLU A 88 18.30 -21.86 -6.90
N PRO A 89 18.77 -20.66 -7.27
CA PRO A 89 18.88 -19.54 -6.35
C PRO A 89 17.52 -19.19 -5.72
N ILE A 90 17.54 -18.82 -4.43
CA ILE A 90 16.33 -18.44 -3.70
C ILE A 90 16.57 -17.14 -2.93
N THR A 91 15.65 -16.19 -3.06
CA THR A 91 15.64 -14.97 -2.25
C THR A 91 14.66 -15.14 -1.10
N LEU A 92 15.13 -14.94 0.12
CA LEU A 92 14.32 -15.09 1.34
C LEU A 92 14.38 -13.82 2.17
N LEU A 93 13.33 -13.61 2.96
CA LEU A 93 13.37 -12.63 4.03
C LEU A 93 13.96 -13.29 5.28
N ALA A 94 15.04 -12.73 5.83
CA ALA A 94 15.70 -13.29 7.00
C ALA A 94 14.90 -13.13 8.31
N ASP A 95 13.98 -12.16 8.34
CA ASP A 95 13.19 -11.79 9.53
C ASP A 95 11.70 -12.13 9.34
N GLU A 96 11.21 -13.12 10.09
CA GLU A 96 9.82 -13.57 10.08
C GLU A 96 8.85 -12.50 10.60
N GLU A 97 9.24 -11.72 11.62
CA GLU A 97 8.41 -10.61 12.13
C GLU A 97 8.22 -9.54 11.06
N LEU A 98 9.26 -9.28 10.27
CA LEU A 98 9.17 -8.36 9.15
C LEU A 98 8.29 -8.91 8.02
N ALA A 99 8.30 -10.23 7.77
CA ALA A 99 7.42 -10.87 6.79
C ALA A 99 5.94 -10.67 7.18
N ASP A 100 5.60 -10.98 8.43
CA ASP A 100 4.26 -10.79 8.99
C ASP A 100 3.85 -9.32 8.91
N ARG A 101 4.76 -8.41 9.25
CA ARG A 101 4.48 -6.98 9.19
C ARG A 101 4.22 -6.47 7.77
N VAL A 102 4.90 -7.01 6.75
CA VAL A 102 4.60 -6.67 5.36
C VAL A 102 3.19 -7.14 5.00
N GLN A 103 2.84 -8.36 5.38
CA GLN A 103 1.53 -8.93 5.14
C GLN A 103 0.41 -8.12 5.81
N ASP A 104 0.62 -7.72 7.08
CA ASP A 104 -0.30 -6.86 7.83
C ASP A 104 -0.53 -5.50 7.15
N GLU A 105 0.55 -4.85 6.69
CA GLU A 105 0.43 -3.55 6.01
C GLU A 105 -0.21 -3.69 4.62
N LEU A 106 0.06 -4.78 3.91
CA LEU A 106 -0.58 -5.09 2.63
C LEU A 106 -2.08 -5.35 2.80
N GLU A 107 -2.47 -6.11 3.82
CA GLU A 107 -3.86 -6.32 4.18
C GLU A 107 -4.53 -4.99 4.55
N ARG A 108 -3.86 -4.16 5.36
CA ARG A 108 -4.37 -2.85 5.76
C ARG A 108 -4.61 -1.93 4.56
N VAL A 109 -3.68 -1.85 3.62
CA VAL A 109 -3.85 -1.07 2.38
C VAL A 109 -5.04 -1.62 1.58
N SER A 110 -5.15 -2.95 1.45
CA SER A 110 -6.24 -3.62 0.76
C SER A 110 -7.61 -3.35 1.40
N GLN A 111 -7.71 -3.41 2.73
CA GLN A 111 -8.94 -3.12 3.46
C GLN A 111 -9.38 -1.66 3.24
N VAL A 112 -8.45 -0.72 3.34
CA VAL A 112 -8.73 0.71 3.14
C VAL A 112 -9.13 1.03 1.71
N LEU A 113 -8.60 0.28 0.74
CA LEU A 113 -8.95 0.39 -0.68
C LEU A 113 -10.43 0.06 -0.93
N TRP A 114 -10.92 -1.04 -0.35
CA TRP A 114 -12.25 -1.57 -0.62
C TRP A 114 -13.33 -1.10 0.36
N HIS A 115 -12.93 -0.72 1.58
CA HIS A 115 -13.83 -0.23 2.62
C HIS A 115 -13.51 1.23 2.97
N PRO A 116 -13.95 2.20 2.15
CA PRO A 116 -13.61 3.61 2.34
C PRO A 116 -14.13 4.21 3.66
N MET A 117 -15.07 3.55 4.34
CA MET A 117 -15.48 3.93 5.70
C MET A 117 -14.40 3.69 6.75
N LEU A 118 -13.59 2.64 6.60
CA LEU A 118 -12.49 2.33 7.52
C LEU A 118 -11.38 3.40 7.44
N GLY A 119 -11.07 3.87 6.23
CA GLY A 119 -10.13 4.98 6.03
C GLY A 119 -10.57 6.29 6.70
N ARG A 120 -11.88 6.55 6.79
CA ARG A 120 -12.44 7.73 7.48
C ARG A 120 -12.35 7.63 9.00
N LEU A 121 -12.50 6.42 9.56
CA LEU A 121 -12.36 6.18 11.00
C LEU A 121 -10.91 6.31 11.47
N ALA A 122 -9.96 5.78 10.70
CA ALA A 122 -8.52 5.92 10.99
C ALA A 122 -8.03 7.39 10.99
N GLN A 123 -8.60 8.24 10.14
CA GLN A 123 -8.28 9.67 10.14
C GLN A 123 -8.85 10.40 11.37
N ARG A 124 -10.02 9.99 11.86
CA ARG A 124 -10.65 10.58 13.06
C ARG A 124 -9.89 10.26 14.33
N SER A 125 -9.45 9.01 14.51
CA SER A 125 -8.65 8.61 15.67
C SER A 125 -7.28 9.30 15.69
N GLY A 126 -6.64 9.50 14.53
CA GLY A 126 -5.38 10.24 14.41
C GLY A 126 -5.50 11.75 14.67
N LEU A 127 -6.67 12.35 14.50
CA LEU A 127 -6.95 13.74 14.90
C LEU A 127 -7.23 13.86 16.39
N ALA A 128 -7.99 12.91 16.97
CA ALA A 128 -8.26 12.85 18.40
C ALA A 128 -6.98 12.67 19.23
N GLY A 129 -6.07 11.78 18.80
CA GLY A 129 -4.78 11.57 19.47
C GLY A 129 -3.81 12.75 19.40
N ARG A 130 -3.92 13.58 18.34
CA ARG A 130 -3.12 14.82 18.20
C ARG A 130 -3.70 15.99 19.01
N ALA A 131 -5.03 16.08 19.09
CA ALA A 131 -5.70 17.05 19.96
C ALA A 131 -5.45 16.77 21.45
N ALA A 132 -5.42 15.49 21.86
CA ALA A 132 -5.11 15.08 23.23
C ALA A 132 -3.66 15.41 23.63
N ARG A 133 -2.68 15.20 22.73
CA ARG A 133 -1.28 15.54 22.98
C ARG A 133 -1.00 17.05 23.10
N ARG A 134 -1.79 17.89 22.44
CA ARG A 134 -1.68 19.36 22.55
C ARG A 134 -2.22 19.92 23.86
N ARG A 135 -3.02 19.14 24.61
CA ARG A 135 -3.60 19.54 25.90
C ARG A 135 -2.74 19.21 27.11
N ILE A 136 -1.77 18.31 26.97
CA ILE A 136 -0.89 17.85 28.06
C ILE A 136 0.41 18.65 28.09
N GLY A 137 0.74 19.36 26.99
CA GLY A 137 1.93 20.20 26.88
C GLY A 137 1.70 21.70 27.13
N ASN A 138 0.69 22.07 27.92
CA ASN A 138 0.41 23.46 28.30
C ASN A 138 0.16 23.56 29.81
#